data_AF-A0A2A4N586-F1
#
_entry.id   AF-A0A2A4N586-F1
#
_cell.length_a   1.000
_cell.length_b   1.000
_cell.length_c   1.000
_cell.angle_alpha   90.00
_cell.angle_beta   90.00
_cell.angle_gamma   90.00
#
_symmetry.space_group_name_H-M   'P 1'
#
loop_
_entity.id
_entity.type
_entity.pdbx_description
1 polymer ?
#
loop_
_entity_poly.entity_id
_entity_poly.type
_entity_poly.pdbx_seq_one_letter_code
_entity_poly.pdbx_strand_id
1 'polypeptide(L)'
;MGFPFNLRRGLGLWKRLYAGKNWLLAGELDAQLTRGRYLVEGLGHCSECHTARGPLGGLQRSAWMGGAPNPEGKGTIPNLTPGALGWSEQDIAYYLETGFTPEFDSAGGKMADVVLNTGNLIPEDRSAIAAYLKAIPPVVAAKSN
;
A
#
# COMPACT_ATOMS: atom_id res chain seq x y z
N MET A 1 0.86 4.06 -29.74
CA MET A 1 2.00 4.39 -28.84
C MET A 1 3.16 4.89 -29.68
N GLY A 2 3.53 6.17 -29.53
CA GLY A 2 4.64 6.80 -30.25
C GLY A 2 5.96 6.72 -29.49
N PHE A 3 7.00 7.31 -30.07
CA PHE A 3 8.27 7.53 -29.38
C PHE A 3 8.06 8.33 -28.08
N PRO A 4 8.74 7.99 -26.96
CA PRO A 4 9.74 6.93 -26.80
C PRO A 4 9.18 5.55 -26.39
N PHE A 5 7.86 5.43 -26.22
CA PHE A 5 7.21 4.23 -25.67
C PHE A 5 7.17 3.03 -26.64
N ASN A 6 7.56 3.23 -27.90
CA ASN A 6 7.73 2.16 -28.90
C ASN A 6 9.07 1.41 -28.78
N LEU A 7 10.05 1.93 -28.03
CA LEU A 7 11.35 1.29 -27.84
C LEU A 7 11.33 0.33 -26.65
N ARG A 8 11.23 -0.97 -26.91
CA ARG A 8 11.20 -2.02 -25.87
C ARG A 8 12.42 -2.00 -24.94
N ARG A 9 13.56 -1.46 -25.39
CA ARG A 9 14.77 -1.28 -24.55
C ARG A 9 14.53 -0.30 -23.39
N GLY A 10 13.70 0.72 -23.59
CA GLY A 10 13.32 1.66 -22.52
C GLY A 10 12.61 0.94 -21.36
N LEU A 11 11.74 -0.03 -21.67
CA LEU A 11 11.11 -0.89 -20.67
C LEU A 11 12.13 -1.73 -19.89
N GLY A 12 13.18 -2.22 -20.56
CA GLY A 12 14.26 -2.96 -19.92
C GLY A 12 15.01 -2.12 -18.88
N LEU A 13 15.35 -0.88 -19.23
CA LEU A 13 15.97 0.06 -18.30
C LEU A 13 15.04 0.39 -17.12
N TRP A 14 13.77 0.68 -17.41
CA TRP A 14 12.78 0.96 -16.37
C TRP A 14 12.62 -0.20 -15.39
N LYS A 15 12.55 -1.44 -15.88
CA LYS A 15 12.52 -2.64 -15.02
C LYS A 15 13.76 -2.75 -14.14
N ARG A 16 14.94 -2.43 -14.66
CA ARG A 16 16.18 -2.43 -13.86
C ARG A 16 16.15 -1.40 -12.73
N LEU A 17 15.48 -0.26 -12.93
CA LEU A 17 15.34 0.79 -11.92
C LEU A 17 14.29 0.46 -10.86
N TYR A 18 13.16 -0.16 -11.25
CA TYR A 18 11.98 -0.23 -10.38
C TYR A 18 11.44 -1.63 -10.08
N ALA A 19 11.76 -2.66 -10.86
CA ALA A 19 11.19 -4.01 -10.68
C ALA A 19 11.95 -4.88 -9.66
N GLY A 20 12.54 -4.26 -8.63
CA GLY A 20 13.23 -4.97 -7.56
C GLY A 20 12.24 -5.70 -6.65
N LYS A 21 12.53 -6.96 -6.30
CA LYS A 21 11.69 -7.81 -5.42
C LYS A 21 12.01 -7.63 -3.93
N ASN A 22 12.42 -6.43 -3.54
CA ASN A 22 12.92 -6.19 -2.19
C ASN A 22 11.76 -5.81 -1.29
N TRP A 23 11.48 -6.64 -0.30
CA TRP A 23 10.57 -6.30 0.78
C TRP A 23 11.00 -5.02 1.51
N LEU A 24 10.04 -4.28 2.08
CA LEU A 24 10.37 -3.13 2.91
C LEU A 24 11.07 -3.56 4.20
N LEU A 25 10.39 -4.38 5.01
CA LEU A 25 11.01 -5.02 6.16
C LEU A 25 11.77 -6.25 5.67
N ALA A 26 13.09 -6.20 5.72
CA ALA A 26 13.97 -7.30 5.36
C ALA A 26 14.43 -8.08 6.61
N GLY A 27 14.84 -9.33 6.42
CA GLY A 27 15.35 -10.19 7.49
C GLY A 27 14.33 -11.19 8.02
N GLU A 28 14.67 -11.80 9.16
CA GLU A 28 13.83 -12.75 9.89
C GLU A 28 12.73 -11.98 10.62
N LEU A 29 11.49 -12.23 10.20
CA LEU A 29 10.28 -11.75 10.85
C LEU A 29 9.59 -12.95 11.47
N ASP A 30 8.78 -12.73 12.51
CA ASP A 30 7.89 -13.78 12.99
C ASP A 30 6.89 -14.21 11.90
N ALA A 31 6.15 -15.29 12.18
CA ALA A 31 5.22 -15.87 11.22
C ALA A 31 4.09 -14.90 10.82
N GLN A 32 3.60 -14.09 11.76
CA GLN A 32 2.50 -13.17 11.53
C GLN A 32 2.95 -12.00 10.64
N LEU A 33 4.09 -11.38 10.94
CA LEU A 33 4.67 -10.31 10.13
C LEU A 33 5.12 -10.82 8.76
N THR A 34 5.64 -12.05 8.67
CA THR A 34 5.96 -12.67 7.38
C THR A 34 4.71 -12.85 6.52
N ARG A 35 3.60 -13.33 7.12
CA ARG A 35 2.32 -13.48 6.43
C ARG A 35 1.74 -12.13 6.01
N GLY A 36 1.75 -11.15 6.92
CA GLY A 36 1.28 -9.79 6.65
C GLY A 36 2.06 -9.11 5.52
N ARG A 37 3.40 -9.20 5.54
CA ARG A 37 4.27 -8.72 4.47
C ARG A 37 3.89 -9.30 3.11
N TYR A 38 3.64 -10.60 3.07
CA TYR A 38 3.25 -11.29 1.85
C TYR A 38 1.87 -10.84 1.34
N LEU A 39 0.90 -10.68 2.24
CA LEU A 39 -0.44 -10.21 1.89
C LEU A 39 -0.43 -8.74 1.45
N VAL A 40 0.35 -7.87 2.10
CA VAL A 40 0.38 -6.43 1.82
C VAL A 40 1.20 -6.10 0.57
N GLU A 41 2.44 -6.59 0.49
CA GLU A 41 3.37 -6.20 -0.59
C GLU A 41 3.33 -7.18 -1.77
N GLY A 42 2.99 -8.45 -1.51
CA GLY A 42 2.98 -9.50 -2.53
C GLY A 42 1.64 -9.64 -3.25
N LEU A 43 0.59 -10.04 -2.53
CA LEU A 43 -0.71 -10.33 -3.14
C LEU A 43 -1.61 -9.10 -3.27
N GLY A 44 -1.72 -8.32 -2.19
CA GLY A 44 -2.61 -7.16 -2.11
C GLY A 44 -2.05 -5.93 -2.82
N HIS A 45 -0.75 -5.89 -3.09
CA HIS A 45 -0.07 -4.78 -3.76
C HIS A 45 -0.43 -3.40 -3.16
N CYS A 46 -0.59 -3.31 -1.84
CA CYS A 46 -1.07 -2.10 -1.18
C CYS A 46 -0.17 -0.89 -1.50
N SER A 47 1.13 -1.14 -1.69
CA SER A 47 2.11 -0.13 -2.07
C SER A 47 1.86 0.51 -3.44
N GLU A 48 1.16 -0.14 -4.38
CA GLU A 48 0.95 0.38 -5.73
C GLU A 48 0.05 1.61 -5.77
N CYS A 49 -0.91 1.68 -4.83
CA CYS A 49 -1.82 2.81 -4.65
C CYS A 49 -1.32 3.73 -3.52
N HIS A 50 -0.83 3.17 -2.42
CA HIS A 50 -0.47 3.94 -1.23
C HIS A 50 0.98 4.46 -1.25
N THR A 51 1.72 4.36 -2.36
CA THR A 51 3.06 4.94 -2.50
C THR A 51 3.09 5.91 -3.67
N ALA A 52 3.54 7.13 -3.43
CA ALA A 52 3.71 8.12 -4.49
C ALA A 52 4.67 7.62 -5.59
N ARG A 53 4.39 8.00 -6.85
CA ARG A 53 5.26 7.73 -8.00
C ARG A 53 6.14 8.92 -8.33
N GLY A 54 7.37 8.65 -8.77
CA GLY A 54 8.28 9.67 -9.27
C GLY A 54 8.02 10.04 -10.73
N PRO A 55 8.79 10.97 -11.32
CA PRO A 55 8.59 11.47 -12.68
C PRO A 55 8.64 10.40 -13.79
N LEU A 56 9.35 9.28 -13.54
CA LEU A 56 9.47 8.15 -14.47
C LEU A 56 8.43 7.04 -14.19
N GLY A 57 7.43 7.31 -13.35
CA GLY A 57 6.31 6.40 -13.06
C GLY A 57 6.62 5.25 -12.09
N GLY A 58 7.85 5.15 -11.58
CA GLY A 58 8.23 4.17 -10.56
C GLY A 58 7.83 4.61 -9.15
N LEU A 59 7.57 3.64 -8.25
CA LEU A 59 7.25 3.90 -6.84
C LEU A 59 8.43 4.54 -6.11
N GLN A 60 8.16 5.56 -5.30
CA GLN A 60 9.16 6.20 -4.45
C GLN A 60 9.38 5.39 -3.18
N ARG A 61 10.41 4.53 -3.20
CA ARG A 61 10.74 3.60 -2.10
C ARG A 61 10.99 4.29 -0.75
N SER A 62 11.44 5.54 -0.74
CA SER A 62 11.63 6.33 0.48
C SER A 62 10.32 6.78 1.15
N ALA A 63 9.19 6.71 0.44
CA ALA A 63 7.86 7.06 0.92
C ALA A 63 6.89 5.88 0.82
N TRP A 64 7.42 4.66 1.02
CA TRP A 64 6.67 3.41 0.84
C TRP A 64 5.43 3.36 1.73
N MET A 65 4.27 3.18 1.10
CA MET A 65 2.94 3.22 1.77
C MET A 65 2.61 4.53 2.50
N GLY A 66 3.35 5.61 2.20
CA GLY A 66 3.20 6.95 2.80
C GLY A 66 2.05 7.79 2.25
N GLY A 67 1.19 7.22 1.41
CA GLY A 67 0.12 7.91 0.70
C GLY A 67 0.56 8.41 -0.69
N ALA A 68 -0.43 8.78 -1.50
CA ALA A 68 -0.20 9.28 -2.86
C ALA A 68 -1.35 10.18 -3.34
N PRO A 69 -1.10 11.09 -4.30
CA PRO A 69 -2.18 11.73 -5.04
C PRO A 69 -3.07 10.69 -5.71
N ASN A 70 -4.40 10.89 -5.69
CA ASN A 70 -5.31 9.99 -6.41
C ASN A 70 -5.09 10.16 -7.93
N PRO A 71 -4.76 9.08 -8.68
CA PRO A 71 -4.57 9.17 -10.13
C PRO A 71 -5.84 9.61 -10.89
N GLU A 72 -7.03 9.46 -10.30
CA GLU A 72 -8.31 9.94 -10.86
C GLU A 72 -8.53 11.46 -10.63
N GLY A 73 -7.58 12.15 -9.98
CA GLY A 73 -7.47 13.61 -9.95
C GLY A 73 -8.12 14.31 -8.76
N LYS A 74 -9.04 13.66 -8.02
CA LYS A 74 -9.63 14.24 -6.81
C LYS A 74 -9.23 13.45 -5.57
N GLY A 75 -8.79 14.17 -4.54
CA GLY A 75 -8.42 13.61 -3.25
C GLY A 75 -7.03 12.98 -3.21
N THR A 76 -6.75 12.28 -2.10
CA THR A 76 -5.49 11.58 -1.86
C THR A 76 -5.78 10.17 -1.41
N ILE A 77 -4.87 9.26 -1.76
CA ILE A 77 -4.81 7.91 -1.21
C ILE A 77 -4.07 8.03 0.12
N PRO A 78 -4.65 7.55 1.23
CA PRO A 78 -4.14 7.82 2.57
C PRO A 78 -2.81 7.13 2.85
N ASN A 79 -2.08 7.65 3.82
CA ASN A 79 -0.86 7.04 4.35
C ASN A 79 -1.22 5.88 5.28
N LEU A 80 -0.67 4.68 5.01
CA LEU A 80 -0.94 3.47 5.80
C LEU A 80 0.06 3.23 6.93
N THR A 81 1.14 4.01 6.96
CA THR A 81 2.22 3.82 7.93
C THR A 81 1.80 4.22 9.35
N PRO A 82 2.48 3.72 10.39
CA PRO A 82 2.08 3.95 11.77
C PRO A 82 1.97 5.44 12.12
N GLY A 83 0.92 5.79 12.87
CA GLY A 83 0.66 7.15 13.35
C GLY A 83 -0.08 8.05 12.36
N ALA A 84 -0.16 7.71 11.08
CA ALA A 84 -0.86 8.54 10.10
C ALA A 84 -2.40 8.39 10.16
N LEU A 85 -2.90 7.16 10.31
CA LEU A 85 -4.34 6.89 10.43
C LEU A 85 -4.87 7.03 11.87
N GLY A 86 -4.01 6.93 12.88
CA GLY A 86 -4.43 6.85 14.28
C GLY A 86 -5.10 5.52 14.68
N TRP A 87 -5.38 4.63 13.72
CA TRP A 87 -6.08 3.37 13.93
C TRP A 87 -5.24 2.31 14.68
N SER A 88 -5.94 1.52 15.49
CA SER A 88 -5.41 0.29 16.09
C SER A 88 -5.30 -0.85 15.06
N GLU A 89 -4.67 -1.97 15.43
CA GLU A 89 -4.67 -3.15 14.56
C GLU A 89 -6.08 -3.71 14.35
N GLN A 90 -6.89 -3.67 15.40
CA GLN A 90 -8.27 -4.13 15.38
C GLN A 90 -9.11 -3.28 14.44
N ASP A 91 -8.93 -1.95 14.46
CA ASP A 91 -9.61 -1.04 13.56
C ASP A 91 -9.27 -1.31 12.09
N ILE A 92 -7.98 -1.56 11.80
CA ILE A 92 -7.54 -1.91 10.44
C ILE A 92 -8.16 -3.24 10.01
N ALA A 93 -8.12 -4.26 10.86
CA ALA A 93 -8.70 -5.56 10.54
C ALA A 93 -10.22 -5.48 10.31
N TYR A 94 -10.91 -4.69 11.14
CA TYR A 94 -12.36 -4.44 11.03
C TYR A 94 -12.71 -3.66 9.75
N TYR A 95 -11.92 -2.67 9.37
CA TYR A 95 -12.09 -1.95 8.11
C TYR A 95 -11.90 -2.88 6.91
N LEU A 96 -10.89 -3.75 6.94
CA LEU A 96 -10.67 -4.73 5.87
C LEU A 96 -11.74 -5.83 5.81
N GLU A 97 -12.43 -6.07 6.93
CA GLU A 97 -13.58 -6.99 7.01
C GLU A 97 -14.87 -6.38 6.47
N THR A 98 -15.18 -5.16 6.90
CA THR A 98 -16.52 -4.58 6.75
C THR A 98 -16.58 -3.39 5.80
N GLY A 99 -15.45 -2.74 5.56
CA GLY A 99 -15.36 -1.45 4.88
C GLY A 99 -15.70 -0.25 5.75
N PHE A 100 -16.05 -0.42 7.02
CA PHE A 100 -16.36 0.70 7.91
C PHE A 100 -15.12 1.19 8.66
N THR A 101 -14.93 2.50 8.64
CA THR A 101 -13.95 3.20 9.49
C THR A 101 -14.42 3.17 10.95
N PRO A 102 -13.51 3.36 11.94
CA PRO A 102 -13.88 3.50 13.35
C PRO A 102 -14.87 4.64 13.61
N GLU A 103 -14.87 5.66 12.75
CA GLU A 103 -15.76 6.82 12.82
C GLU A 103 -17.09 6.63 12.04
N PHE A 104 -17.42 5.38 11.66
CA PHE A 104 -18.64 4.99 10.93
C PHE A 104 -18.78 5.53 9.50
N ASP A 105 -17.72 6.10 8.92
CA ASP A 105 -17.62 6.29 7.46
C ASP A 105 -17.32 4.95 6.75
N SER A 106 -17.44 4.89 5.43
CA SER A 106 -17.29 3.67 4.64
C SER A 106 -16.24 3.78 3.52
N ALA A 107 -15.67 2.64 3.14
CA ALA A 107 -14.74 2.53 2.02
C ALA A 107 -15.41 2.97 0.72
N GLY A 108 -14.83 3.98 0.07
CA GLY A 108 -15.28 4.48 -1.23
C GLY A 108 -14.33 4.14 -2.37
N GLY A 109 -14.82 4.31 -3.60
CA GLY A 109 -14.02 4.17 -4.82
C GLY A 109 -13.33 2.81 -4.93
N LYS A 110 -12.08 2.79 -5.40
CA LYS A 110 -11.30 1.56 -5.59
C LYS A 110 -11.00 0.82 -4.29
N MET A 111 -11.05 1.50 -3.14
CA MET A 111 -10.85 0.80 -1.86
C MET A 111 -12.03 -0.09 -1.50
N ALA A 112 -13.25 0.26 -1.94
CA ALA A 112 -14.41 -0.62 -1.77
C ALA A 112 -14.20 -1.98 -2.48
N ASP A 113 -13.63 -1.98 -3.69
CA ASP A 113 -13.30 -3.20 -4.42
C ASP A 113 -12.26 -4.05 -3.67
N VAL A 114 -11.27 -3.40 -3.04
CA VAL A 114 -10.26 -4.09 -2.21
C VAL A 114 -10.93 -4.70 -0.98
N VAL A 115 -11.77 -3.95 -0.28
CA VAL A 115 -12.52 -4.41 0.90
C VAL A 115 -13.41 -5.61 0.57
N LEU A 116 -14.10 -5.60 -0.57
CA LEU A 116 -14.90 -6.75 -1.00
C LEU A 116 -14.09 -8.04 -1.11
N ASN A 117 -12.80 -7.93 -1.46
CA ASN A 117 -11.90 -9.09 -1.50
C ASN A 117 -11.34 -9.42 -0.11
N THR A 118 -10.86 -8.42 0.64
CA THR A 118 -10.28 -8.65 1.97
C THR A 118 -11.31 -9.10 3.00
N GLY A 119 -12.59 -8.78 2.81
CA GLY A 119 -13.70 -9.25 3.63
C GLY A 119 -13.89 -10.76 3.59
N ASN A 120 -13.42 -11.44 2.53
CA ASN A 120 -13.44 -12.90 2.42
C ASN A 120 -12.22 -13.59 3.03
N LEU A 121 -11.24 -12.83 3.53
CA LEU A 121 -10.09 -13.41 4.21
C LEU A 121 -10.49 -13.91 5.59
N ILE A 122 -9.78 -14.95 6.03
CA ILE A 122 -9.89 -15.40 7.42
C ILE A 122 -9.41 -14.28 8.37
N PRO A 123 -9.94 -14.20 9.60
CA PRO A 123 -9.56 -13.17 10.56
C PRO A 123 -8.05 -13.05 10.77
N GLU A 124 -7.33 -14.17 10.82
CA GLU A 124 -5.89 -14.23 11.04
C GLU A 124 -5.10 -13.51 9.94
N ASP A 125 -5.55 -13.59 8.69
CA ASP A 125 -4.91 -12.92 7.56
C ASP A 125 -5.14 -11.40 7.62
N ARG A 126 -6.33 -10.95 8.04
CA ARG A 126 -6.60 -9.52 8.26
C ARG A 126 -5.79 -8.97 9.43
N SER A 127 -5.66 -9.73 10.52
CA SER A 127 -4.79 -9.39 11.64
C SER A 127 -3.31 -9.38 11.24
N ALA A 128 -2.87 -10.27 10.36
CA ALA A 128 -1.50 -10.26 9.85
C ALA A 128 -1.22 -9.01 8.99
N ILE A 129 -2.17 -8.62 8.13
CA ILE A 129 -2.09 -7.36 7.37
C ILE A 129 -1.97 -6.17 8.33
N ALA A 130 -2.85 -6.08 9.33
CA ALA A 130 -2.83 -5.00 10.31
C ALA A 130 -1.50 -4.92 11.08
N ALA A 131 -1.03 -6.05 11.62
CA ALA A 131 0.25 -6.13 12.32
C ALA A 131 1.43 -5.67 11.45
N TYR A 132 1.46 -6.07 10.18
CA TYR A 132 2.50 -5.63 9.27
C TYR A 132 2.46 -4.12 9.01
N LEU A 133 1.27 -3.55 8.75
CA LEU A 133 1.11 -2.10 8.57
C LEU A 133 1.49 -1.30 9.81
N LYS A 134 1.38 -1.89 11.01
CA LYS A 134 1.85 -1.27 12.26
C LYS A 134 3.36 -1.41 12.49
N ALA A 135 4.00 -2.39 11.88
CA ALA A 135 5.43 -2.66 12.04
C ALA A 135 6.33 -1.90 11.04
N ILE A 136 5.80 -1.46 9.90
CA ILE A 136 6.59 -0.72 8.90
C ILE A 136 7.04 0.67 9.43
N PRO A 137 8.16 1.22 8.94
CA PRO A 137 8.60 2.54 9.35
C PRO A 137 7.56 3.63 9.01
N PRO A 138 7.34 4.62 9.89
CA PRO A 138 6.44 5.73 9.61
C PRO A 138 7.01 6.61 8.49
N VAL A 139 6.15 7.02 7.58
CA VAL A 139 6.44 8.06 6.60
C VAL A 139 5.75 9.33 7.07
N VAL A 140 6.53 10.33 7.48
CA VAL A 140 5.99 11.67 7.72
C VAL A 140 5.71 12.29 6.35
N ALA A 141 4.44 12.49 6.03
CA ALA A 141 4.08 13.20 4.80
C ALA A 141 4.72 14.59 4.84
N ALA A 142 5.59 14.91 3.88
CA ALA A 142 5.99 16.28 3.65
C ALA A 142 4.71 17.05 3.29
N LYS A 143 4.37 18.08 4.08
CA LYS A 143 3.23 18.95 3.79
C LYS A 143 3.36 19.45 2.35
N SER A 144 2.41 19.08 1.48
CA SER A 144 2.26 19.73 0.19
C SER A 144 1.83 21.17 0.48
N ASN A 145 2.72 22.13 0.24
CA ASN A 145 2.39 23.55 0.18
C ASN A 145 1.42 23.82 -0.98
#